data_AF-A0A9E3VB73-F1
#
_entry.id   AF-A0A9E3VB73-F1
#
_cell.length_a   1.000
_cell.length_b   1.000
_cell.length_c   1.000
_cell.angle_alpha   90.00
_cell.angle_beta   90.00
_cell.angle_gamma   90.00
#
_symmetry.space_group_name_H-M   'P 1'
#
loop_
_entity.id
_entity.type
_entity.pdbx_description
1 polymer ?
#
loop_
_entity_poly.entity_id
_entity_poly.type
_entity_poly.pdbx_seq_one_letter_code
_entity_poly.pdbx_strand_id
1 'polypeptide(L)'
;MTPEEARALLALDDDTLRAQCDESFFVGPGPGGQHRNKTSTAVRLVHRPSGLTVVVTEHRSQWMNRQRALERLRDRLRALTFVPTERRATRPTRGAKRRRLQDKRAQSDKKKDRRGDW
;
A
#
# COMPACT_ATOMS: atom_id res chain seq x y z
N MET A 1 6.51 14.00 3.85
CA MET A 1 7.52 13.73 2.82
C MET A 1 6.90 13.98 1.46
N THR A 2 7.52 14.83 0.64
CA THR A 2 7.07 15.12 -0.73
C THR A 2 7.58 14.05 -1.71
N PRO A 3 6.96 13.87 -2.89
CA PRO A 3 7.46 12.95 -3.92
C PRO A 3 8.88 13.29 -4.41
N GLU A 4 9.26 14.57 -4.37
CA GLU A 4 10.60 15.04 -4.74
C GLU A 4 11.65 14.67 -3.70
N GLU A 5 11.34 14.85 -2.42
CA GLU A 5 12.19 14.36 -1.32
C GLU A 5 12.37 12.83 -1.42
N ALA A 6 11.31 12.09 -1.74
CA ALA A 6 11.38 10.64 -1.92
C ALA A 6 12.30 10.24 -3.09
N ARG A 7 12.27 10.99 -4.20
CA ARG A 7 13.20 10.78 -5.32
C ARG A 7 14.65 11.09 -4.93
N ALA A 8 14.88 12.17 -4.18
CA ALA A 8 16.21 12.53 -3.70
C ALA A 8 16.81 11.43 -2.83
N LEU A 9 16.02 10.83 -1.93
CA LEU A 9 16.49 9.70 -1.13
C LEU A 9 16.77 8.43 -1.92
N LEU A 10 16.00 8.16 -2.98
CA LEU A 10 16.24 7.01 -3.86
C LEU A 10 17.52 7.13 -4.67
N ALA A 11 17.99 8.34 -4.91
CA ALA A 11 19.24 8.61 -5.62
C ALA A 11 20.47 8.40 -4.73
N LEU A 12 20.30 8.23 -3.41
CA LEU A 12 21.42 8.01 -2.49
C LEU A 12 21.98 6.58 -2.62
N ASP A 13 23.30 6.49 -2.46
CA ASP A 13 24.00 5.22 -2.30
C ASP A 13 23.49 4.44 -1.09
N ASP A 14 23.62 3.11 -1.13
CA ASP A 14 23.13 2.24 -0.07
C ASP A 14 23.77 2.52 1.28
N ASP A 15 25.06 2.88 1.31
CA ASP A 15 25.77 3.23 2.54
C ASP A 15 25.25 4.53 3.15
N THR A 16 24.99 5.55 2.31
CA THR A 16 24.45 6.84 2.75
C THR A 16 23.01 6.70 3.24
N LEU A 17 22.17 5.96 2.52
CA LEU A 17 20.79 5.69 2.91
C LEU A 17 20.73 4.91 4.22
N ARG A 18 21.62 3.94 4.38
CA ARG A 18 21.76 3.17 5.61
C ARG A 18 22.21 4.03 6.78
N ALA A 19 23.15 4.96 6.59
CA ALA A 19 23.61 5.85 7.65
C ALA A 19 22.48 6.72 8.24
N GLN A 20 21.44 6.98 7.43
CA GLN A 20 20.23 7.71 7.85
C GLN A 20 19.20 6.83 8.59
N CYS A 21 19.45 5.51 8.67
CA CYS A 21 18.57 4.56 9.34
C CYS A 21 19.07 4.21 10.75
N ASP A 22 18.12 3.97 11.65
CA ASP A 22 18.36 3.24 12.89
C ASP A 22 18.13 1.75 12.63
N GLU A 23 19.16 0.95 12.84
CA GLU A 23 19.12 -0.51 12.66
C GLU A 23 19.07 -1.21 14.01
N SER A 24 18.13 -2.14 14.16
CA SER A 24 18.03 -3.00 15.34
C SER A 24 17.87 -4.46 14.92
N PHE A 25 18.49 -5.34 15.70
CA PHE A 25 18.44 -6.79 15.51
C PHE A 25 17.59 -7.41 16.59
N PHE A 26 16.80 -8.42 16.23
CA PHE A 26 15.94 -9.10 17.18
C PHE A 26 15.68 -10.55 16.75
N VAL A 27 15.05 -11.33 17.62
CA VAL A 27 14.63 -12.70 17.30
C VAL A 27 13.29 -12.65 16.56
N GLY A 28 13.27 -13.20 15.33
CA GLY A 28 12.07 -13.21 14.50
C GLY A 28 10.96 -14.11 15.07
N PRO A 29 9.68 -13.74 14.90
CA PRO A 29 8.55 -14.54 15.38
C PRO A 29 8.24 -15.76 14.49
N GLY A 30 7.59 -16.78 15.03
CA GLY A 30 7.00 -17.94 14.31
C GLY A 30 7.62 -19.30 14.70
N PRO A 31 7.30 -20.40 13.99
CA PRO A 31 7.80 -21.74 14.30
C PRO A 31 9.23 -21.99 13.78
N GLY A 32 10.05 -22.67 14.58
CA GLY A 32 11.44 -22.96 14.21
C GLY A 32 12.23 -23.75 15.24
N GLY A 33 13.44 -24.16 14.86
CA GLY A 33 14.40 -24.79 15.77
C GLY A 33 15.15 -23.79 16.66
N GLN A 34 16.05 -24.32 17.51
CA GLN A 34 16.83 -23.52 18.46
C GLN A 34 17.57 -22.35 17.81
N HIS A 35 18.17 -22.58 16.64
CA HIS A 35 18.88 -21.55 15.90
C HIS A 35 17.97 -20.36 15.56
N ARG A 36 16.74 -20.61 15.12
CA ARG A 36 15.79 -19.55 14.75
C ARG A 36 15.23 -18.81 15.96
N ASN A 37 14.99 -19.51 17.06
CA ASN A 37 14.33 -18.94 18.23
C ASN A 37 15.31 -18.25 19.20
N LYS A 38 16.62 -18.47 19.05
CA LYS A 38 17.65 -17.85 19.91
C LYS A 38 18.51 -16.82 19.17
N THR A 39 18.68 -16.95 17.86
CA THR A 39 19.59 -16.07 17.12
C THR A 39 18.86 -14.81 16.68
N SER A 40 19.41 -13.64 16.97
CA SER A 40 18.86 -12.34 16.59
C SER A 40 19.15 -12.00 15.12
N THR A 41 18.65 -12.81 14.20
CA THR A 41 18.89 -12.66 12.75
C THR A 41 17.92 -11.70 12.08
N ALA A 42 16.79 -11.38 12.71
CA ALA A 42 15.81 -10.46 12.17
C ALA A 42 16.33 -9.02 12.21
N VAL A 43 16.04 -8.25 11.16
CA VAL A 43 16.46 -6.86 11.03
C VAL A 43 15.22 -5.97 11.03
N ARG A 44 15.24 -4.94 11.86
CA ARG A 44 14.32 -3.81 11.80
C ARG A 44 15.11 -2.56 11.44
N LEU A 45 14.69 -1.90 10.37
CA LEU A 45 15.30 -0.70 9.85
C LEU A 45 14.29 0.45 9.91
N VAL A 46 14.63 1.52 10.62
CA VAL A 46 13.81 2.73 10.76
C VAL A 46 14.53 3.88 10.07
N HIS A 47 13.96 4.40 8.99
CA HIS A 47 14.56 5.50 8.26
C HIS A 47 14.13 6.84 8.85
N ARG A 48 15.05 7.55 9.52
CA ARG A 48 14.74 8.75 10.31
C ARG A 48 14.06 9.87 9.49
N PRO A 49 14.56 10.24 8.28
CA PRO A 49 13.94 11.33 7.50
C PRO A 49 12.52 11.03 7.00
N SER A 50 12.21 9.78 6.65
CA SER A 50 10.88 9.43 6.08
C SER A 50 9.90 8.85 7.10
N GLY A 51 10.38 8.46 8.29
CA GLY A 51 9.60 7.76 9.31
C GLY A 51 9.22 6.32 8.92
N LEU A 52 9.73 5.79 7.80
CA LEU A 52 9.41 4.45 7.33
C LEU A 52 10.11 3.40 8.20
N THR A 53 9.35 2.39 8.63
CA THR A 53 9.89 1.22 9.34
C THR A 53 9.71 -0.04 8.50
N VAL A 54 10.79 -0.78 8.30
CA VAL A 54 10.82 -2.05 7.57
C VAL A 54 11.33 -3.15 8.49
N VAL A 55 10.71 -4.32 8.41
CA VAL A 55 11.11 -5.51 9.18
C VAL A 55 11.31 -6.68 8.22
N VAL A 56 12.42 -7.42 8.40
CA VAL A 56 12.78 -8.57 7.57
C VAL A 56 13.27 -9.73 8.44
N THR A 57 12.73 -10.93 8.17
CA THR A 57 13.03 -12.16 8.90
C THR A 57 13.20 -13.37 7.96
N GLU A 58 13.46 -13.14 6.66
CA GLU A 58 13.38 -14.16 5.61
C GLU A 58 14.54 -15.16 5.65
N HIS A 59 15.75 -14.66 5.89
CA HIS A 59 16.97 -15.45 5.81
C HIS A 59 17.53 -15.78 7.19
N ARG A 60 18.32 -16.87 7.26
CA ARG A 60 19.10 -17.24 8.45
C ARG A 60 20.29 -16.32 8.72
N SER A 61 20.72 -15.54 7.73
CA SER A 61 21.86 -14.62 7.84
C SER A 61 21.38 -13.19 8.05
N GLN A 62 21.93 -12.53 9.07
CA GLN A 62 21.69 -11.11 9.37
C GLN A 62 22.11 -10.21 8.19
N TRP A 63 23.24 -10.50 7.53
CA TRP A 63 23.70 -9.72 6.38
C TRP A 63 22.70 -9.77 5.22
N MET A 64 22.15 -10.96 4.91
CA MET A 64 21.12 -11.11 3.89
C MET A 64 19.84 -10.36 4.27
N ASN A 65 19.40 -10.46 5.53
CA ASN A 65 18.23 -9.73 6.01
C ASN A 65 18.41 -8.21 5.97
N ARG A 66 19.64 -7.72 6.22
CA ARG A 66 19.99 -6.29 6.08
C ARG A 66 19.87 -5.82 4.64
N GLN A 67 20.42 -6.57 3.68
CA GLN A 67 20.29 -6.24 2.25
C GLN A 67 18.82 -6.22 1.81
N ARG A 68 18.05 -7.24 2.22
CA ARG A 68 16.60 -7.28 1.98
C ARG A 68 15.83 -6.15 2.65
N ALA A 69 16.25 -5.70 3.83
CA ALA A 69 15.61 -4.58 4.51
C ALA A 69 15.83 -3.25 3.74
N LEU A 70 17.03 -3.04 3.19
CA LEU A 70 17.33 -1.88 2.34
C LEU A 70 16.53 -1.91 1.03
N GLU A 71 16.45 -3.07 0.39
CA GLU A 71 15.64 -3.27 -0.83
C GLU A 71 14.17 -2.92 -0.59
N ARG A 72 13.56 -3.48 0.47
CA ARG A 72 12.18 -3.17 0.86
C ARG A 72 11.99 -1.71 1.26
N LEU A 73 12.99 -1.07 1.87
CA LEU A 73 12.94 0.36 2.19
C LEU A 73 12.89 1.19 0.89
N ARG A 74 13.75 0.87 -0.08
CA ARG A 74 13.74 1.51 -1.41
C ARG A 74 12.43 1.33 -2.13
N ASP A 75 11.82 0.14 -2.08
CA ASP A 75 10.50 -0.08 -2.69
C ASP A 75 9.40 0.77 -2.05
N ARG A 76 9.43 0.93 -0.72
CA ARG A 76 8.50 1.85 -0.03
C ARG A 76 8.75 3.30 -0.40
N LEU A 77 10.00 3.73 -0.51
CA LEU A 77 10.35 5.08 -0.98
C LEU A 77 9.88 5.29 -2.43
N ARG A 78 10.02 4.31 -3.32
CA ARG A 78 9.48 4.34 -4.70
C ARG A 78 7.97 4.51 -4.71
N ALA A 79 7.25 3.78 -3.86
CA ALA A 79 5.81 3.93 -3.75
C ALA A 79 5.39 5.36 -3.36
N LEU A 80 6.17 6.05 -2.52
CA LEU A 80 5.93 7.45 -2.15
C LEU A 80 6.19 8.46 -3.29
N THR A 81 6.98 8.09 -4.31
CA THR A 81 7.19 8.96 -5.48
C THR A 81 5.97 9.02 -6.40
N PHE A 82 5.07 8.04 -6.30
CA PHE A 82 3.88 7.98 -7.13
C PHE A 82 2.76 8.84 -6.53
N VAL A 83 2.32 9.84 -7.30
CA VAL A 83 1.15 10.65 -6.97
C VAL A 83 -0.04 10.11 -7.77
N PRO A 84 -1.06 9.54 -7.12
CA PRO A 84 -2.24 9.05 -7.85
C PRO A 84 -3.00 10.23 -8.46
N THR A 85 -3.32 10.14 -9.74
CA THR A 85 -4.21 11.11 -10.40
C THR A 85 -5.61 11.03 -9.80
N GLU A 86 -6.19 12.19 -9.48
CA GLU A 86 -7.55 12.26 -8.95
C GLU A 86 -8.56 11.63 -9.92
N ARG A 87 -9.33 10.66 -9.42
CA ARG A 87 -10.41 10.06 -10.21
C ARG A 87 -11.59 11.03 -10.27
N ARG A 88 -11.80 11.62 -11.44
CA ARG A 88 -13.04 12.36 -11.72
C ARG A 88 -14.19 11.39 -11.90
N ALA A 89 -15.25 11.54 -11.10
CA ALA A 89 -16.45 10.71 -11.22
C ALA A 89 -17.07 10.88 -12.62
N THR A 90 -17.39 9.76 -13.27
CA THR A 90 -18.06 9.79 -14.57
C THR A 90 -19.55 10.05 -14.39
N ARG A 91 -20.14 10.77 -15.34
CA ARG A 91 -21.60 10.96 -15.38
C ARG A 91 -22.28 9.62 -15.74
N PRO A 92 -23.52 9.37 -15.27
CA PRO A 92 -24.29 8.20 -15.69
C PRO A 92 -24.41 8.15 -17.22
N THR A 93 -24.25 6.94 -17.78
CA THR A 93 -24.30 6.72 -19.24
C THR A 93 -25.68 7.08 -19.81
N ARG A 94 -25.74 7.39 -21.11
CA ARG A 94 -27.01 7.66 -21.80
C ARG A 94 -27.98 6.48 -21.69
N GLY A 95 -27.47 5.24 -21.78
CA GLY A 95 -28.26 4.03 -21.59
C GLY A 95 -28.86 3.91 -20.19
N ALA A 96 -28.08 4.20 -19.14
CA ALA A 96 -28.57 4.22 -17.76
C ALA A 96 -29.65 5.29 -17.54
N LYS A 97 -29.50 6.48 -18.16
CA LYS A 97 -30.54 7.52 -18.14
C LYS A 97 -31.82 7.04 -18.86
N ARG A 98 -31.69 6.41 -20.03
CA ARG A 98 -32.82 5.89 -20.81
C ARG A 98 -33.60 4.83 -20.04
N ARG A 99 -32.91 3.85 -19.45
CA ARG A 99 -33.52 2.77 -18.66
C ARG A 99 -34.29 3.34 -17.46
N ARG A 100 -33.69 4.27 -16.71
CA ARG A 100 -34.36 4.96 -15.60
C ARG A 100 -35.66 5.64 -16.00
N LEU A 101 -35.68 6.32 -17.16
CA LEU A 101 -36.88 6.97 -17.68
C LEU A 101 -37.95 5.95 -18.10
N GLN A 102 -37.55 4.85 -18.73
CA GLN A 102 -38.44 3.75 -19.12
C GLN A 102 -39.04 3.07 -17.88
N ASP A 103 -38.23 2.75 -16.89
CA ASP A 103 -38.68 2.14 -15.63
C ASP A 103 -39.66 3.06 -14.90
N LYS A 104 -39.36 4.38 -14.85
CA LYS A 104 -40.28 5.37 -14.28
C LYS A 104 -41.63 5.39 -14.99
N ARG A 105 -41.63 5.28 -16.32
CA ARG A 105 -42.85 5.25 -17.14
C ARG A 105 -43.66 3.97 -16.89
N ALA A 106 -43.01 2.81 -16.96
CA ALA A 106 -43.64 1.51 -16.69
C ALA A 106 -44.26 1.43 -15.28
N GLN A 107 -43.60 1.98 -14.26
CA GLN A 107 -44.15 2.03 -12.90
C GLN A 107 -45.35 2.98 -12.79
N SER A 108 -45.33 4.10 -13.52
CA SER A 108 -46.48 5.01 -13.59
C SER A 108 -47.68 4.34 -14.23
N ASP A 109 -47.48 3.65 -15.34
CA ASP A 109 -48.55 2.96 -16.07
C ASP A 109 -49.17 1.87 -15.18
N LYS A 110 -48.32 1.03 -14.56
CA LYS A 110 -48.76 0.02 -13.57
C LYS A 110 -49.58 0.60 -12.41
N LYS A 111 -49.26 1.81 -11.94
CA LYS A 111 -50.01 2.48 -10.85
C LYS A 111 -51.36 3.02 -11.30
N LYS A 112 -51.47 3.48 -12.56
CA LYS A 112 -52.74 3.90 -13.15
C LYS A 112 -53.69 2.72 -13.26
N ASP A 113 -53.19 1.61 -13.78
CA ASP A 113 -53.97 0.38 -13.92
C ASP A 113 -54.48 -0.15 -12.56
N ARG A 114 -53.70 0.06 -11.49
CA ARG A 114 -54.08 -0.29 -10.10
C ARG A 114 -55.06 0.68 -9.44
N ARG A 115 -55.25 1.89 -9.96
CA ARG A 115 -56.21 2.88 -9.45
C ARG A 115 -57.59 2.77 -10.10
N GLY A 116 -57.73 1.89 -11.10
CA GLY A 116 -59.02 1.56 -11.69
C GLY A 116 -59.83 0.65 -10.76
N ASP A 117 -61.12 1.01 -10.62
CA ASP A 117 -62.20 0.42 -9.83
C ASP A 117 -62.06 0.48 -8.29
N TRP A 118 -62.52 1.60 -7.75
CA TRP A 118 -63.37 1.68 -6.55
C TRP A 118 -64.68 2.36 -6.94
#